data_AF-A0A0M9DL18-F1
#
_entry.id   AF-A0A0M9DL18-F1
#
_cell.length_a   1.000
_cell.length_b   1.000
_cell.length_c   1.000
_cell.angle_alpha   90.00
_cell.angle_beta   90.00
_cell.angle_gamma   90.00
#
_symmetry.space_group_name_H-M   'P 1'
#
loop_
_entity.id
_entity.type
_entity.pdbx_description
1 polymer ?
#
loop_
_entity_poly.entity_id
_entity_poly.type
_entity_poly.pdbx_seq_one_letter_code
_entity_poly.pdbx_strand_id
1 'polypeptide(L)'
;MISKQETFNLSPYMALYDLIIPKDNMLRQINELVDFSFILDELKSKYCLVNGRNAIPPIRMFKYLLLKAIHDLSDADLIERSKFDMSFKYFLDMAPEEEVIDPSSLTKFRRLRLQDMNLLDLLIQKTVEIALEKGLLLSKMVIVDATHTKARYNQKTPKEFLQEKSKNVRKAVYQLDENMVGKFPEKPASNEVTEELNYCRQVVEAVETQSKVAQIPAVKEKLNVLKEVI
;
A
#
# COMPACT_ATOMS: atom_id res chain seq x y z
N MET A 1 -7.71 20.67 -9.16
CA MET A 1 -7.79 21.60 -8.02
C MET A 1 -7.77 20.83 -6.69
N ILE A 2 -7.02 21.26 -5.67
CA ILE A 2 -7.19 20.78 -4.29
C ILE A 2 -8.45 21.43 -3.71
N SER A 3 -9.40 20.64 -3.21
CA SER A 3 -10.52 21.17 -2.42
C SER A 3 -9.98 21.77 -1.12
N LYS A 4 -10.27 23.05 -0.87
CA LYS A 4 -9.89 23.76 0.37
C LYS A 4 -10.76 23.39 1.58
N GLN A 5 -11.85 22.66 1.37
CA GLN A 5 -12.77 22.21 2.41
C GLN A 5 -12.85 20.69 2.37
N GLU A 6 -12.44 20.04 3.46
CA GLU A 6 -12.94 18.72 3.80
C GLU A 6 -14.42 18.91 4.12
N THR A 7 -15.27 18.51 3.18
CA THR A 7 -16.71 18.47 3.39
C THR A 7 -16.98 17.50 4.54
N PHE A 8 -17.64 17.98 5.60
CA PHE A 8 -18.16 17.09 6.63
C PHE A 8 -19.03 16.02 5.97
N ASN A 9 -18.59 14.76 6.04
CA ASN A 9 -19.35 13.63 5.53
C ASN A 9 -20.55 13.39 6.46
N LEU A 10 -21.64 14.10 6.21
CA LEU A 10 -22.91 13.99 6.93
C LEU A 10 -23.73 12.80 6.41
N SER A 11 -23.12 11.62 6.39
CA SER A 11 -23.81 10.39 6.02
C SER A 11 -24.69 9.89 7.18
N PRO A 12 -25.94 9.47 6.90
CA PRO A 12 -26.80 8.86 7.92
C PRO A 12 -26.27 7.51 8.42
N TYR A 13 -25.33 6.90 7.69
CA TYR A 13 -24.78 5.58 7.99
C TYR A 13 -23.48 5.63 8.81
N MET A 14 -22.97 6.81 9.17
CA MET A 14 -21.73 6.96 9.94
C MET A 14 -21.74 6.18 11.26
N ALA A 15 -22.90 6.04 11.90
CA ALA A 15 -23.06 5.27 13.13
C ALA A 15 -22.71 3.77 12.97
N LEU A 16 -22.71 3.25 11.73
CA LEU A 16 -22.26 1.88 11.45
C LEU A 16 -20.79 1.68 11.79
N TYR A 17 -19.94 2.71 11.64
CA TYR A 17 -18.52 2.58 11.96
C TYR A 17 -18.30 2.34 13.45
N ASP A 18 -19.03 3.05 14.31
CA ASP A 18 -18.94 2.85 15.76
C ASP A 18 -19.46 1.48 16.22
N LEU A 19 -20.40 0.90 15.47
CA LEU A 19 -20.95 -0.43 15.76
C LEU A 19 -20.04 -1.56 15.27
N ILE A 20 -19.48 -1.42 14.07
CA ILE A 20 -18.77 -2.50 13.38
C ILE A 20 -17.27 -2.51 13.71
N ILE A 21 -16.66 -1.33 13.92
CA ILE A 21 -15.21 -1.20 14.09
C ILE A 21 -14.90 -1.00 15.57
N PRO A 22 -14.33 -2.01 16.24
CA PRO A 22 -13.94 -1.89 17.64
C PRO A 22 -12.89 -0.79 17.86
N LYS A 23 -12.85 -0.21 19.06
CA LYS A 23 -11.88 0.85 19.42
C LYS A 23 -10.43 0.36 19.47
N ASP A 24 -10.22 -0.94 19.63
CA ASP A 24 -8.93 -1.61 19.57
C ASP A 24 -8.47 -1.93 18.15
N ASN A 25 -9.27 -1.62 17.12
CA ASN A 25 -8.85 -1.79 15.74
C ASN A 25 -7.66 -0.87 15.41
N MET A 26 -6.58 -1.46 14.89
CA MET A 26 -5.34 -0.76 14.56
C MET A 26 -5.55 0.45 13.63
N LEU A 27 -6.35 0.31 12.57
CA LEU A 27 -6.58 1.40 11.61
C LEU A 27 -7.38 2.54 12.25
N ARG A 28 -8.34 2.20 13.12
CA ARG A 28 -9.10 3.20 13.90
C ARG A 28 -8.19 3.97 14.83
N GLN A 29 -7.34 3.28 15.58
CA GLN A 29 -6.37 3.91 16.47
C GLN A 29 -5.42 4.83 15.73
N ILE A 30 -4.89 4.40 14.57
CA ILE A 30 -4.01 5.25 13.76
C ILE A 30 -4.75 6.51 13.30
N ASN A 31 -5.99 6.39 12.84
CA ASN A 31 -6.77 7.54 12.37
C ASN A 31 -7.07 8.55 13.50
N GLU A 32 -7.33 8.05 14.71
CA GLU A 32 -7.63 8.89 15.88
C GLU A 32 -6.37 9.50 16.52
N LEU A 33 -5.20 8.84 16.39
CA LEU A 33 -3.95 9.27 17.01
C LEU A 33 -3.10 10.20 16.13
N VAL A 34 -3.20 10.08 14.81
CA VAL A 34 -2.34 10.78 13.86
C VAL A 34 -3.15 11.81 13.09
N ASP A 35 -2.80 13.09 13.24
CA ASP A 35 -3.28 14.13 12.35
C ASP A 35 -2.49 14.08 11.02
N PHE A 36 -3.20 13.84 9.92
CA PHE A 36 -2.63 13.74 8.58
C PHE A 36 -2.61 15.08 7.82
N SER A 37 -3.00 16.18 8.46
CA SER A 37 -3.02 17.53 7.87
C SER A 37 -1.69 17.94 7.22
N PHE A 38 -0.55 17.55 7.83
CA PHE A 38 0.80 17.86 7.33
C PHE A 38 1.05 17.38 5.89
N ILE A 39 0.37 16.32 5.44
CA ILE A 39 0.52 15.79 4.07
C ILE A 39 0.00 16.78 3.05
N LEU A 40 -1.05 17.53 3.40
CA LEU A 40 -1.61 18.53 2.51
C LEU A 40 -0.60 19.63 2.24
N ASP A 41 0.11 20.11 3.27
CA ASP A 41 1.13 21.16 3.14
C ASP A 41 2.28 20.72 2.23
N GLU A 42 2.76 19.49 2.42
CA GLU A 42 3.86 18.90 1.64
C GLU A 42 3.47 18.66 0.17
N LEU A 43 2.26 18.18 -0.08
CA LEU A 43 1.80 17.87 -1.42
C LEU A 43 1.19 19.06 -2.16
N LYS A 44 0.92 20.18 -1.49
CA LYS A 44 0.26 21.36 -2.07
C LYS A 44 0.95 21.85 -3.33
N SER A 45 2.29 21.85 -3.32
CA SER A 45 3.14 22.28 -4.45
C SER A 45 2.92 21.44 -5.71
N LYS A 46 2.51 20.17 -5.56
CA LYS A 46 2.34 19.21 -6.66
C LYS A 46 0.93 19.21 -7.27
N TYR A 47 0.08 20.13 -6.84
CA TYR A 47 -1.30 20.23 -7.29
C TYR A 47 -1.60 21.65 -7.76
N CYS A 48 -2.43 21.75 -8.81
CA CYS A 48 -2.95 23.04 -9.24
C CYS A 48 -3.99 23.57 -8.25
N LEU A 49 -3.81 24.82 -7.81
CA LEU A 49 -4.71 25.47 -6.84
C LEU A 49 -5.91 26.17 -7.49
N VAL A 50 -5.82 26.52 -8.77
CA VAL A 50 -6.76 27.46 -9.41
C VAL A 50 -7.63 26.80 -10.49
N ASN A 51 -7.08 25.86 -11.26
CA ASN A 51 -7.72 25.35 -12.47
C ASN A 51 -7.90 23.82 -12.49
N GLY A 52 -8.89 23.37 -13.25
CA GLY A 52 -9.13 21.97 -13.61
C GLY A 52 -10.10 21.21 -12.69
N ARG A 53 -10.34 19.93 -13.01
CA ARG A 53 -11.20 19.03 -12.22
C ARG A 53 -10.71 18.95 -10.76
N ASN A 54 -11.66 18.81 -9.83
CA ASN A 54 -11.34 18.53 -8.44
C ASN A 54 -10.54 17.23 -8.36
N ALA A 55 -9.37 17.33 -7.73
CA ALA A 55 -8.52 16.19 -7.48
C ALA A 55 -9.02 15.45 -6.24
N ILE A 56 -8.78 14.15 -6.20
CA ILE A 56 -8.96 13.36 -4.97
C ILE A 56 -8.08 13.99 -3.87
N PRO A 57 -8.58 14.10 -2.62
CA PRO A 57 -7.82 14.69 -1.53
C PRO A 57 -6.43 14.04 -1.37
N PRO A 58 -5.35 14.83 -1.26
CA PRO A 58 -3.99 14.30 -1.10
C PRO A 58 -3.85 13.40 0.13
N ILE A 59 -4.50 13.77 1.24
CA ILE A 59 -4.54 13.00 2.49
C ILE A 59 -5.12 11.61 2.24
N ARG A 60 -6.27 11.53 1.55
CA ARG A 60 -6.91 10.25 1.19
C ARG A 60 -6.00 9.38 0.32
N MET A 61 -5.35 9.98 -0.68
CA MET A 61 -4.42 9.27 -1.55
C MET A 61 -3.21 8.72 -0.77
N PHE A 62 -2.68 9.49 0.18
CA PHE A 62 -1.61 9.03 1.05
C PHE A 62 -2.08 7.90 1.98
N LYS A 63 -3.27 8.01 2.57
CA LYS A 63 -3.86 6.94 3.40
C LYS A 63 -4.02 5.62 2.63
N TYR A 64 -4.42 5.67 1.35
CA TYR A 64 -4.39 4.49 0.50
C TYR A 64 -2.98 3.87 0.39
N LEU A 65 -1.93 4.67 0.28
CA LEU A 65 -0.56 4.15 0.26
C LEU A 65 -0.13 3.53 1.58
N LEU A 66 -0.58 4.10 2.70
CA LEU A 66 -0.32 3.52 4.00
C LEU A 66 -1.00 2.14 4.12
N LEU A 67 -2.26 2.02 3.70
CA LEU A 67 -2.96 0.74 3.65
C LEU A 67 -2.25 -0.27 2.74
N LYS A 68 -1.75 0.19 1.58
CA LYS A 68 -0.95 -0.64 0.68
C LYS A 68 0.29 -1.20 1.37
N ALA A 69 1.01 -0.36 2.12
CA ALA A 69 2.22 -0.75 2.83
C ALA A 69 1.93 -1.71 4.00
N ILE A 70 0.84 -1.51 4.72
CA ILE A 70 0.43 -2.34 5.86
C ILE A 70 -0.02 -3.75 5.41
N HIS A 71 -0.72 -3.84 4.28
CA HIS A 71 -1.35 -5.09 3.84
C HIS A 71 -0.65 -5.81 2.67
N ASP A 72 0.45 -5.25 2.11
CA ASP A 72 1.19 -5.76 0.93
C ASP A 72 0.27 -6.11 -0.27
N LEU A 73 -0.71 -5.24 -0.54
CA LEU A 73 -1.69 -5.40 -1.63
C LEU A 73 -1.29 -4.65 -2.91
N SER A 74 -1.78 -5.12 -4.06
CA SER A 74 -1.68 -4.35 -5.30
C SER A 74 -2.60 -3.13 -5.28
N ASP A 75 -2.38 -2.15 -6.16
CA ASP A 75 -3.25 -0.97 -6.25
C ASP A 75 -4.70 -1.37 -6.57
N ALA A 76 -4.90 -2.35 -7.46
CA ALA A 76 -6.22 -2.82 -7.84
C ALA A 76 -6.90 -3.59 -6.69
N ASP A 77 -6.18 -4.51 -6.05
CA ASP A 77 -6.75 -5.32 -4.96
C ASP A 77 -7.05 -4.47 -3.73
N LEU A 78 -6.23 -3.44 -3.45
CA LEU A 78 -6.48 -2.48 -2.38
C LEU A 78 -7.80 -1.74 -2.60
N ILE A 79 -8.04 -1.24 -3.81
CA ILE A 79 -9.28 -0.54 -4.16
C ILE A 79 -10.47 -1.51 -4.17
N GLU A 80 -10.28 -2.73 -4.65
CA GLU A 80 -11.32 -3.77 -4.58
C GLU A 80 -11.70 -4.02 -3.11
N ARG A 81 -10.71 -4.18 -2.23
CA ARG A 81 -10.91 -4.39 -0.79
C ARG A 81 -11.56 -3.21 -0.09
N SER A 82 -11.20 -1.98 -0.43
CA SER A 82 -11.82 -0.80 0.18
C SER A 82 -13.30 -0.63 -0.18
N LYS A 83 -13.84 -1.35 -1.17
CA LYS A 83 -15.28 -1.33 -1.47
C LYS A 83 -16.11 -1.98 -0.37
N PHE A 84 -15.60 -3.05 0.24
CA PHE A 84 -16.35 -3.88 1.18
C PHE A 84 -15.79 -3.86 2.60
N ASP A 85 -14.51 -3.54 2.78
CA ASP A 85 -13.89 -3.48 4.10
C ASP A 85 -14.21 -2.12 4.78
N MET A 86 -15.10 -2.17 5.77
CA MET A 86 -15.53 -0.98 6.51
C MET A 86 -14.37 -0.32 7.27
N SER A 87 -13.38 -1.11 7.72
CA SER A 87 -12.22 -0.56 8.42
C SER A 87 -11.35 0.30 7.49
N PHE A 88 -11.27 -0.07 6.21
CA PHE A 88 -10.55 0.71 5.21
C PHE A 88 -11.30 2.01 4.91
N LYS A 89 -12.62 1.94 4.70
CA LYS A 89 -13.42 3.15 4.45
C LYS A 89 -13.37 4.14 5.61
N TYR A 90 -13.43 3.65 6.85
CA TYR A 90 -13.27 4.48 8.04
C TYR A 90 -11.90 5.16 8.07
N PHE A 91 -10.83 4.40 7.83
CA PHE A 91 -9.48 4.96 7.79
C PHE A 91 -9.31 6.04 6.72
N LEU A 92 -9.98 5.90 5.58
CA LEU A 92 -9.95 6.81 4.44
C LEU A 92 -10.88 8.03 4.58
N ASP A 93 -11.56 8.18 5.72
CA ASP A 93 -12.59 9.18 6.00
C ASP A 93 -13.71 9.19 4.94
N MET A 94 -14.09 8.01 4.45
CA MET A 94 -15.15 7.84 3.47
C MET A 94 -16.47 7.55 4.15
N ALA A 95 -17.57 7.99 3.55
CA ALA A 95 -18.88 7.52 3.99
C ALA A 95 -19.06 6.03 3.65
N PRO A 96 -19.80 5.24 4.45
CA PRO A 96 -20.04 3.82 4.17
C PRO A 96 -20.57 3.54 2.76
N GLU A 97 -21.42 4.43 2.25
CA GLU A 97 -22.05 4.38 0.93
C GLU A 97 -21.20 5.00 -0.20
N GLU A 98 -20.11 5.71 0.14
CA GLU A 98 -19.28 6.40 -0.86
C GLU A 98 -18.56 5.39 -1.77
N GLU A 99 -18.55 5.68 -3.07
CA GLU A 99 -17.79 4.90 -4.04
C GLU A 99 -16.28 5.16 -3.91
N VAL A 100 -15.49 4.11 -4.10
CA VAL A 100 -14.03 4.16 -4.06
C VAL A 100 -13.44 4.75 -5.33
N ILE A 101 -12.18 5.19 -5.23
CA ILE A 101 -11.45 5.77 -6.34
C ILE A 101 -11.15 4.73 -7.43
N ASP A 102 -10.90 5.18 -8.65
CA ASP A 102 -10.39 4.29 -9.71
C ASP A 102 -8.91 3.89 -9.43
N PRO A 103 -8.52 2.61 -9.60
CA PRO A 103 -7.16 2.14 -9.34
C PRO A 103 -6.08 2.92 -10.08
N SER A 104 -6.36 3.39 -11.31
CA SER A 104 -5.39 4.15 -12.11
C SER A 104 -5.03 5.49 -11.47
N SER A 105 -5.93 6.04 -10.66
CA SER A 105 -5.69 7.28 -9.91
C SER A 105 -4.59 7.09 -8.87
N LEU A 106 -4.59 5.94 -8.18
CA LEU A 106 -3.56 5.60 -7.18
C LEU A 106 -2.21 5.36 -7.85
N THR A 107 -2.19 4.63 -8.96
CA THR A 107 -0.96 4.39 -9.73
C THR A 107 -0.34 5.69 -10.24
N LYS A 108 -1.16 6.60 -10.79
CA LYS A 108 -0.70 7.93 -11.24
C LYS A 108 -0.16 8.78 -10.09
N PHE A 109 -0.82 8.74 -8.93
CA PHE A 109 -0.38 9.48 -7.76
C PHE A 109 1.03 9.08 -7.31
N ARG A 110 1.31 7.78 -7.22
CA ARG A 110 2.65 7.31 -6.85
C ARG A 110 3.71 7.67 -7.89
N ARG A 111 3.42 7.39 -9.17
CA ARG A 111 4.41 7.57 -10.24
C ARG A 111 4.71 9.04 -10.53
N LEU A 112 3.74 9.94 -10.40
CA LEU A 112 3.92 11.34 -10.80
C LEU A 112 4.12 12.29 -9.63
N ARG A 113 3.54 12.02 -8.45
CA ARG A 113 3.54 12.96 -7.33
C ARG A 113 4.48 12.59 -6.20
N LEU A 114 5.03 11.39 -6.14
CA LEU A 114 5.87 10.97 -4.99
C LEU A 114 7.34 10.70 -5.33
N GLN A 115 7.76 10.79 -6.60
CA GLN A 115 9.13 10.44 -7.01
C GLN A 115 10.22 11.25 -6.29
N ASP A 116 10.01 12.55 -6.08
CA ASP A 116 11.06 13.45 -5.55
C ASP A 116 10.87 13.84 -4.07
N MET A 117 10.17 13.03 -3.28
CA MET A 117 9.93 13.34 -1.87
C MET A 117 10.72 12.43 -0.94
N ASN A 118 11.42 13.03 0.01
CA ASN A 118 12.00 12.34 1.18
C ASN A 118 10.89 11.98 2.18
N LEU A 119 9.91 11.20 1.72
CA LEU A 119 8.70 10.85 2.46
C LEU A 119 9.04 10.09 3.75
N LEU A 120 10.07 9.24 3.71
CA LEU A 120 10.54 8.48 4.87
C LEU A 120 11.02 9.40 6.00
N ASP A 121 11.87 10.37 5.69
CA ASP A 121 12.41 11.30 6.69
C ASP A 121 11.29 12.16 7.29
N LEU A 122 10.36 12.63 6.46
CA LEU A 122 9.17 13.36 6.89
C LEU A 122 8.32 12.52 7.86
N LEU A 123 8.06 11.25 7.53
CA LEU A 123 7.25 10.37 8.39
C LEU A 123 7.97 10.05 9.71
N ILE A 124 9.28 9.85 9.69
CA ILE A 124 10.08 9.64 10.91
C ILE A 124 10.04 10.89 11.79
N GLN A 125 10.18 12.08 11.21
CA GLN A 125 10.09 13.31 11.97
C GLN A 125 8.71 13.46 12.62
N LYS A 126 7.64 13.20 11.86
CA LYS A 126 6.26 13.29 12.38
C LYS A 126 5.97 12.29 13.48
N THR A 127 6.47 11.05 13.39
CA THR A 127 6.27 10.08 14.48
C THR A 127 6.98 10.51 15.76
N VAL A 128 8.16 11.14 15.65
CA VAL A 128 8.88 11.71 16.81
C VAL A 128 8.12 12.89 17.40
N GLU A 129 7.61 13.81 16.57
CA GLU A 129 6.79 14.94 17.01
C GLU A 129 5.55 14.47 17.79
N ILE A 130 4.80 13.50 17.25
CA ILE A 130 3.62 12.92 17.93
C ILE A 130 4.02 12.26 19.26
N ALA A 131 5.15 11.56 19.29
CA ALA A 131 5.64 10.93 20.53
C ALA A 131 6.02 11.96 21.60
N LEU A 132 6.57 13.12 21.21
CA LEU A 132 6.85 14.24 22.13
C LEU A 132 5.55 14.84 22.66
N GLU A 133 4.58 15.11 21.80
CA GLU A 133 3.28 15.69 22.17
C GLU A 133 2.49 14.79 23.14
N LYS A 134 2.55 13.47 22.92
CA LYS A 134 1.92 12.47 23.81
C LYS A 134 2.72 12.22 25.09
N GLY A 135 3.85 12.90 25.29
CA GLY A 135 4.71 12.76 26.48
C GLY A 135 5.38 11.40 26.59
N LEU A 136 5.49 10.64 25.50
CA LEU A 136 6.13 9.32 25.48
C LEU A 136 7.65 9.41 25.55
N LEU A 137 8.21 10.53 25.09
CA LEU A 137 9.64 10.82 25.16
C LEU A 137 9.95 11.62 26.44
N LEU A 138 10.23 10.89 27.52
CA LEU A 138 10.70 11.46 28.78
C LEU A 138 12.19 11.81 28.65
N SER A 139 12.50 13.10 28.62
CA SER A 139 13.80 13.71 28.29
C SER A 139 15.01 13.33 29.16
N LYS A 140 14.88 12.40 30.11
CA LYS A 140 15.88 12.13 31.15
C LYS A 140 16.56 10.77 31.07
N MET A 141 16.03 9.82 30.30
CA MET A 141 16.60 8.47 30.21
C MET A 141 16.43 7.90 28.81
N VAL A 142 17.53 7.63 28.12
CA VAL A 142 17.53 6.90 26.86
C VAL A 142 17.72 5.44 27.18
N ILE A 143 16.64 4.66 27.11
CA ILE A 143 16.71 3.20 27.17
C ILE A 143 16.97 2.73 25.75
N VAL A 144 18.22 2.39 25.45
CA VAL A 144 18.61 1.84 24.15
C VAL A 144 18.46 0.32 24.24
N ASP A 145 17.36 -0.20 23.71
CA ASP A 145 17.26 -1.63 23.41
C ASP A 145 17.79 -1.87 21.99
N ALA A 146 18.72 -2.82 21.84
CA ALA A 146 19.36 -3.11 20.58
C ALA A 146 18.74 -4.36 19.96
N THR A 147 17.70 -4.18 19.15
CA THR A 147 17.27 -5.25 18.24
C THR A 147 18.32 -5.47 17.16
N HIS A 148 18.63 -6.73 16.87
CA HIS A 148 19.50 -7.09 15.74
C HIS A 148 18.87 -6.64 14.41
N THR A 149 19.24 -5.45 13.95
CA THR A 149 18.86 -4.96 12.63
C THR A 149 19.79 -5.57 11.58
N LYS A 150 19.24 -6.08 10.48
CA LYS A 150 20.04 -6.57 9.36
C LYS A 150 20.94 -5.45 8.84
N ALA A 151 22.22 -5.74 8.65
CA ALA A 151 23.17 -4.79 8.08
C ALA A 151 22.65 -4.22 6.75
N ARG A 152 22.99 -2.97 6.42
CA ARG A 152 22.59 -2.34 5.14
C ARG A 152 23.01 -3.14 3.90
N TYR A 153 24.07 -3.95 4.01
CA TYR A 153 24.47 -4.90 2.97
C TYR A 153 23.40 -5.96 2.66
N ASN A 154 22.54 -6.31 3.62
CA ASN A 154 21.43 -7.24 3.42
C ASN A 154 20.18 -6.58 2.81
N GLN A 155 20.28 -5.34 2.32
CA GLN A 155 19.21 -4.76 1.52
C GLN A 155 19.06 -5.58 0.24
N LYS A 156 17.83 -6.03 -0.02
CA LYS A 156 17.54 -6.84 -1.18
C LYS A 156 17.86 -6.04 -2.43
N THR A 157 18.68 -6.61 -3.30
CA THR A 157 18.91 -6.06 -4.63
C THR A 157 17.61 -6.08 -5.44
N PRO A 158 17.44 -5.22 -6.48
CA PRO A 158 16.26 -5.25 -7.34
C PRO A 158 15.95 -6.65 -7.89
N LYS A 159 16.99 -7.43 -8.21
CA LYS A 159 16.88 -8.83 -8.63
C LYS A 159 16.29 -9.71 -7.52
N GLU A 160 16.84 -9.67 -6.31
CA GLU A 160 16.33 -10.47 -5.18
C GLU A 160 14.88 -10.13 -4.83
N PHE A 161 14.48 -8.87 -4.98
CA PHE A 161 13.10 -8.43 -4.81
C PHE A 161 12.16 -9.07 -5.85
N LEU A 162 12.55 -9.04 -7.14
CA LEU A 162 11.80 -9.72 -8.21
C LEU A 162 11.72 -11.23 -7.98
N GLN A 163 12.83 -11.86 -7.58
CA GLN A 163 12.88 -13.29 -7.26
C GLN A 163 11.98 -13.69 -6.10
N GLU A 164 11.90 -12.85 -5.07
CA GLU A 164 10.99 -13.09 -3.95
C GLU A 164 9.53 -13.02 -4.38
N LYS A 165 9.15 -11.99 -5.15
CA LYS A 165 7.78 -11.82 -5.63
C LYS A 165 7.39 -12.95 -6.60
N SER A 166 8.26 -13.34 -7.54
CA SER A 166 8.01 -14.49 -8.44
C SER A 166 7.92 -15.82 -7.67
N LYS A 167 8.77 -16.02 -6.65
CA LYS A 167 8.70 -17.19 -5.75
C LYS A 167 7.39 -17.23 -4.97
N ASN A 168 6.87 -16.10 -4.52
CA ASN A 168 5.60 -16.04 -3.79
C ASN A 168 4.41 -16.47 -4.66
N VAL A 169 4.38 -16.08 -5.93
CA VAL A 169 3.37 -16.54 -6.90
C VAL A 169 3.48 -18.04 -7.10
N ARG A 170 4.68 -18.56 -7.39
CA ARG A 170 4.92 -19.99 -7.58
C ARG A 170 4.50 -20.81 -6.35
N LYS A 171 4.87 -20.38 -5.15
CA LYS A 171 4.46 -21.04 -3.90
C LYS A 171 2.95 -21.09 -3.74
N ALA A 172 2.25 -20.01 -4.06
CA ALA A 172 0.80 -19.97 -3.99
C ALA A 172 0.15 -20.96 -4.96
N VAL A 173 0.68 -21.05 -6.18
CA VAL A 173 0.22 -22.02 -7.19
C VAL A 173 0.47 -23.45 -6.72
N TYR A 174 1.68 -23.76 -6.24
CA TYR A 174 2.03 -25.12 -5.79
C TYR A 174 1.22 -25.59 -4.57
N GLN A 175 0.81 -24.66 -3.69
CA GLN A 175 -0.05 -25.00 -2.55
C GLN A 175 -1.46 -25.44 -2.96
N LEU A 176 -1.90 -25.05 -4.16
CA LEU A 176 -3.26 -25.28 -4.64
C LEU A 176 -3.33 -26.36 -5.72
N ASP A 177 -2.29 -26.47 -6.55
CA ASP A 177 -2.16 -27.49 -7.59
C ASP A 177 -0.75 -28.09 -7.60
N GLU A 178 -0.65 -29.31 -7.07
CA GLU A 178 0.60 -30.09 -7.08
C GLU A 178 1.02 -30.48 -8.51
N ASN A 179 0.08 -30.56 -9.46
CA ASN A 179 0.38 -30.92 -10.86
C ASN A 179 1.09 -29.79 -11.63
N MET A 180 1.23 -28.62 -11.00
CA MET A 180 1.96 -27.49 -11.55
C MET A 180 3.44 -27.49 -11.20
N VAL A 181 3.86 -28.36 -10.26
CA VAL A 181 5.27 -28.54 -9.92
C VAL A 181 6.02 -29.01 -11.18
N GLY A 182 6.99 -28.21 -11.64
CA GLY A 182 7.80 -28.48 -12.83
C GLY A 182 7.30 -27.87 -14.16
N LYS A 183 6.12 -27.24 -14.21
CA LYS A 183 5.60 -26.58 -15.44
C LYS A 183 5.98 -25.11 -15.60
N PHE A 184 6.69 -24.55 -14.62
CA PHE A 184 7.16 -23.16 -14.68
C PHE A 184 8.46 -23.05 -15.46
N PRO A 185 8.74 -21.89 -16.08
CA PRO A 185 10.00 -21.65 -16.78
C PRO A 185 11.21 -21.86 -15.86
N GLU A 186 12.35 -22.20 -16.48
CA GLU A 186 13.62 -22.31 -15.78
C GLU A 186 14.07 -20.95 -15.27
N LYS A 187 14.72 -20.95 -14.09
CA LYS A 187 15.20 -19.71 -13.48
C LYS A 187 16.41 -19.20 -14.26
N PRO A 188 16.52 -17.88 -14.48
CA PRO A 188 17.70 -17.31 -15.13
C PRO A 188 18.95 -17.56 -14.26
N ALA A 189 20.02 -18.03 -14.90
CA ALA A 189 21.32 -18.23 -14.25
C ALA A 189 22.16 -16.93 -14.19
N SER A 190 21.83 -15.96 -15.03
CA SER A 190 22.56 -14.69 -15.16
C SER A 190 22.28 -13.72 -14.01
N ASN A 191 23.19 -12.78 -13.80
CA ASN A 191 23.05 -11.70 -12.82
C ASN A 191 22.35 -10.45 -13.36
N GLU A 192 21.83 -10.50 -14.58
CA GLU A 192 21.14 -9.39 -15.21
C GLU A 192 19.68 -9.24 -14.74
N VAL A 193 19.27 -8.01 -14.45
CA VAL A 193 17.89 -7.67 -14.02
C VAL A 193 16.89 -7.85 -15.17
N THR A 194 17.33 -7.60 -16.40
CA THR A 194 16.53 -7.77 -17.64
C THR A 194 16.07 -9.20 -17.85
N GLU A 195 16.94 -10.18 -17.60
CA GLU A 195 16.60 -11.59 -17.68
C GLU A 195 15.58 -12.01 -16.61
N GLU A 196 15.73 -11.50 -15.38
CA GLU A 196 14.77 -11.76 -14.30
C GLU A 196 13.40 -11.11 -14.58
N LEU A 197 13.36 -9.94 -15.21
CA LEU A 197 12.11 -9.33 -15.67
C LEU A 197 11.42 -10.18 -16.74
N ASN A 198 12.18 -10.69 -17.71
CA ASN A 198 11.63 -11.59 -18.73
C ASN A 198 11.12 -12.90 -18.11
N TYR A 199 11.84 -13.46 -17.15
CA TYR A 199 11.40 -14.61 -16.37
C TYR A 199 10.08 -14.33 -15.64
N CYS A 200 9.98 -13.19 -14.94
CA CYS A 200 8.76 -12.82 -14.24
C CYS A 200 7.57 -12.68 -15.20
N ARG A 201 7.77 -12.14 -16.42
CA ARG A 201 6.73 -12.07 -17.46
C ARG A 201 6.28 -13.47 -17.90
N GLN A 202 7.20 -14.39 -18.16
CA GLN A 202 6.87 -15.78 -18.52
C GLN A 202 6.11 -16.49 -17.39
N VAL A 203 6.47 -16.25 -16.13
CA VAL A 203 5.74 -16.79 -14.97
C VAL A 203 4.30 -16.27 -14.93
N VAL A 204 4.09 -14.97 -15.21
CA VAL A 204 2.74 -14.39 -15.30
C VAL A 204 1.93 -15.05 -16.42
N GLU A 205 2.50 -15.15 -17.63
CA GLU A 205 1.85 -15.78 -18.78
C GLU A 205 1.47 -17.25 -18.51
N ALA A 206 2.38 -18.01 -17.86
CA ALA A 206 2.14 -19.41 -17.52
C ALA A 206 0.96 -19.58 -16.57
N VAL A 207 0.79 -18.66 -15.61
CA VAL A 207 -0.34 -18.69 -14.67
C VAL A 207 -1.63 -18.24 -15.36
N GLU A 208 -1.59 -17.20 -16.19
CA GLU A 208 -2.77 -16.70 -16.92
C GLU A 208 -3.34 -17.70 -17.92
N THR A 209 -2.46 -18.47 -18.58
CA THR A 209 -2.88 -19.55 -19.50
C THR A 209 -3.75 -20.59 -18.79
N GLN A 210 -3.63 -20.71 -17.48
CA GLN A 210 -4.42 -21.61 -16.64
C GLN A 210 -5.48 -20.84 -15.87
N SER A 211 -6.57 -20.53 -16.57
CA SER A 211 -7.70 -19.73 -16.07
C SER A 211 -8.24 -20.19 -14.71
N LYS A 212 -8.21 -21.49 -14.40
CA LYS A 212 -8.69 -22.04 -13.12
C LYS A 212 -7.86 -21.60 -11.91
N VAL A 213 -6.53 -21.61 -12.03
CA VAL A 213 -5.62 -21.29 -10.92
C VAL A 213 -5.47 -19.78 -10.77
N ALA A 214 -5.46 -19.05 -11.89
CA ALA A 214 -5.35 -17.59 -11.90
C ALA A 214 -6.52 -16.87 -11.22
N GLN A 215 -7.73 -17.48 -11.20
CA GLN A 215 -8.92 -16.89 -10.58
C GLN A 215 -8.97 -17.06 -9.06
N ILE A 216 -8.11 -17.91 -8.47
CA ILE A 216 -8.12 -18.14 -7.04
C ILE A 216 -7.61 -16.88 -6.32
N PRO A 217 -8.33 -16.31 -5.33
CA PRO A 217 -7.98 -15.03 -4.71
C PRO A 217 -6.53 -14.95 -4.22
N ALA A 218 -6.06 -15.99 -3.52
CA ALA A 218 -4.69 -16.04 -2.98
C ALA A 218 -3.59 -16.04 -4.05
N VAL A 219 -3.88 -16.52 -5.27
CA VAL A 219 -2.96 -16.49 -6.42
C VAL A 219 -3.10 -15.15 -7.15
N LYS A 220 -4.34 -14.70 -7.38
CA LYS A 220 -4.68 -13.45 -8.05
C LYS A 220 -4.00 -12.24 -7.38
N GLU A 221 -4.11 -12.13 -6.05
CA GLU A 221 -3.49 -11.03 -5.29
C GLU A 221 -1.96 -10.99 -5.50
N LYS A 222 -1.29 -12.14 -5.33
CA LYS A 222 0.17 -12.23 -5.51
C LYS A 222 0.60 -11.97 -6.95
N LEU A 223 -0.20 -12.41 -7.92
CA LEU A 223 0.02 -12.19 -9.34
C LEU A 223 -0.14 -10.72 -9.72
N ASN A 224 -1.15 -10.03 -9.16
CA ASN A 224 -1.35 -8.60 -9.35
C ASN A 224 -0.21 -7.78 -8.76
N VAL A 225 0.29 -8.15 -7.58
CA VAL A 225 1.49 -7.53 -6.99
C VAL A 225 2.70 -7.73 -7.91
N LEU A 226 2.91 -8.94 -8.45
CA LEU A 226 4.02 -9.19 -9.37
C LEU A 226 3.91 -8.34 -10.65
N LYS A 227 2.72 -8.24 -11.24
CA LYS A 227 2.47 -7.39 -12.42
C LYS A 227 2.75 -5.91 -12.19
N GLU A 228 2.52 -5.42 -10.97
CA GLU A 228 2.71 -4.03 -10.63
C GLU A 228 4.20 -3.67 -10.46
N VAL A 229 5.02 -4.66 -10.11
CA VAL A 229 6.46 -4.53 -9.90
C VAL A 229 7.24 -4.60 -11.22
N ILE A 230 6.75 -5.38 -12.20
CA ILE A 230 7.31 -5.50 -13.57
C ILE A 230 7.07 -4.21 -14.37
#